data_AF-A0A381XN70-F1
#
_entry.id   AF-A0A381XN70-F1
#
_cell.length_a   1.000
_cell.length_b   1.000
_cell.length_c   1.000
_cell.angle_alpha   90.00
_cell.angle_beta   90.00
_cell.angle_gamma   90.00
#
_symmetry.space_group_name_H-M   'P 1'
#
loop_
_entity.id
_entity.type
_entity.pdbx_description
1 polymer ?
#
loop_
_entity_poly.entity_id
_entity_poly.type
_entity_poly.pdbx_seq_one_letter_code
_entity_poly.pdbx_strand_id
1 'polypeptide(L)'
;MRHRFVFTACLSLLLFGKSLFASEYSVVPFAKNGTLKMLYDNRMYPQAVKLGQNVYFVWRGENGYPFVNSFNPTSRLLGQAHMLLSGSEDTINKKRYRNDHHYAPVIWADARGHLHTLFGCHRTPGLHLVSVKTKDHIQWRVGTRIAPSISYPKVHQIYGGKTLIYYRDDGHLGYWQYHISEDHGETWKVRDQPLVDMNAPPHDAIHASHAGSYHTTRVSADGKTLHVAFIWKMENELPNTRYAQTLHDHTRRHNLYYLKLNLPSGKAYNFEGRELTLPVNKSQADHHCLIWDTQERVASVGPSIGLDQKGNPVMLLPVSEHTPYACKFYLVRRENSKWTKTPITKTSHPFNSNHLRHNADGSMQAWLISGHGESIAEDDMNRYGWGDSIEEWKSDITGKNWAQANNITPKPNHRYQNIQFVATANGNIATDMLLFYGWKPTANNGVGYFWQANTTNNLAKEQLIAWCIVPFDAKKRGPAERVKMLKRLGLSRVAYDWRAQHVNEFEEEILEYKKHGIEFFAFWSVHEEAFRLFKKHKIHPQIWQTLPNPTPDTQEAQVAAAAAAMLPLVERTKKLGCKLGLYNHGGWGGEPANLV
;
A
#
# COMPACT_ATOMS: atom_id res chain seq x y z
N MET A 1 49.96 -37.34 25.98
CA MET A 1 49.94 -36.12 25.13
C MET A 1 48.59 -36.11 24.41
N ARG A 2 47.80 -35.05 24.57
CA ARG A 2 46.35 -34.99 24.27
C ARG A 2 46.07 -34.87 22.77
N HIS A 3 45.24 -35.75 22.19
CA HIS A 3 44.51 -35.45 20.97
C HIS A 3 43.11 -34.93 21.34
N ARG A 4 42.88 -33.64 21.07
CA ARG A 4 41.55 -33.01 21.11
C ARG A 4 40.95 -33.08 19.70
N PHE A 5 39.95 -33.91 19.50
CA PHE A 5 39.01 -33.74 18.40
C PHE A 5 38.03 -32.63 18.80
N VAL A 6 38.09 -31.51 18.09
CA VAL A 6 37.08 -30.44 18.17
C VAL A 6 35.95 -30.84 17.23
N PHE A 7 34.81 -31.24 17.80
CA PHE A 7 33.57 -31.40 17.05
C PHE A 7 32.99 -30.01 16.77
N THR A 8 33.04 -29.58 15.51
CA THR A 8 32.35 -28.40 15.03
C THR A 8 30.85 -28.72 15.00
N ALA A 9 30.08 -28.14 15.92
CA ALA A 9 28.63 -28.21 15.89
C ALA A 9 28.10 -27.31 14.75
N CYS A 10 27.75 -27.89 13.62
CA CYS A 10 26.96 -27.21 12.59
C CYS A 10 25.54 -26.99 13.11
N LEU A 11 25.22 -25.75 13.46
CA LEU A 11 23.84 -25.30 13.70
C LEU A 11 23.18 -25.11 12.33
N SER A 12 22.56 -26.16 11.79
CA SER A 12 21.75 -26.07 10.58
C SER A 12 20.43 -25.35 10.90
N LEU A 13 20.35 -24.06 10.58
CA LEU A 13 19.09 -23.32 10.51
C LEU A 13 18.29 -23.86 9.30
N LEU A 14 17.45 -24.86 9.52
CA LEU A 14 16.46 -25.28 8.53
C LEU A 14 15.30 -24.28 8.58
N LEU A 15 15.36 -23.27 7.73
CA LEU A 15 14.20 -22.46 7.39
C LEU A 15 13.21 -23.39 6.69
N PHE A 16 12.14 -23.78 7.38
CA PHE A 16 10.96 -24.33 6.73
C PHE A 16 10.36 -23.23 5.88
N GLY A 17 10.79 -23.19 4.61
CA GLY A 17 10.02 -22.63 3.52
C GLY A 17 8.73 -23.42 3.46
N LYS A 18 7.74 -23.00 4.24
CA LYS A 18 6.37 -23.29 3.90
C LYS A 18 6.20 -22.75 2.47
N SER A 19 6.11 -23.65 1.50
CA SER A 19 5.03 -23.58 0.53
C SER A 19 3.71 -23.68 1.32
N LEU A 20 3.48 -22.68 2.18
CA LEU A 20 2.15 -22.14 2.32
C LEU A 20 1.90 -21.65 0.92
N PHE A 21 0.84 -22.12 0.31
CA PHE A 21 0.01 -21.22 -0.48
C PHE A 21 0.07 -19.86 0.21
N ALA A 22 0.92 -18.97 -0.29
CA ALA A 22 0.99 -17.59 0.16
C ALA A 22 -0.46 -17.16 0.03
N SER A 23 -1.12 -16.83 1.16
CA SER A 23 -2.57 -16.71 1.22
C SER A 23 -3.06 -16.06 -0.06
N GLU A 24 -3.87 -16.80 -0.82
CA GLU A 24 -3.94 -16.77 -2.29
C GLU A 24 -4.24 -15.41 -2.94
N TYR A 25 -4.44 -14.35 -2.16
CA TYR A 25 -4.69 -13.02 -2.68
C TYR A 25 -3.98 -11.96 -1.83
N SER A 26 -2.79 -11.51 -2.24
CA SER A 26 -2.24 -10.22 -1.78
C SER A 26 -3.16 -9.05 -2.14
N VAL A 27 -4.08 -9.25 -3.11
CA VAL A 27 -5.05 -8.27 -3.56
C VAL A 27 -6.50 -8.72 -3.34
N VAL A 28 -7.29 -7.94 -2.61
CA VAL A 28 -8.72 -8.23 -2.34
C VAL A 28 -9.61 -7.18 -2.99
N PRO A 29 -10.67 -7.55 -3.72
CA PRO A 29 -11.67 -6.59 -4.18
C PRO A 29 -12.47 -6.06 -2.99
N PHE A 30 -12.57 -4.74 -2.85
CA PHE A 30 -13.32 -4.10 -1.75
C PHE A 30 -14.64 -3.47 -2.18
N ALA A 31 -14.82 -3.18 -3.47
CA ALA A 31 -16.04 -2.63 -4.03
C ALA A 31 -16.16 -2.95 -5.52
N LYS A 32 -17.38 -3.12 -6.03
CA LYS A 32 -17.69 -3.51 -7.42
C LYS A 32 -18.54 -2.47 -8.17
N ASN A 33 -18.86 -1.37 -7.50
CA ASN A 33 -19.75 -0.32 -7.99
C ASN A 33 -19.01 0.98 -8.28
N GLY A 34 -17.70 0.94 -8.54
CA GLY A 34 -16.92 2.14 -8.83
C GLY A 34 -17.30 2.78 -10.16
N THR A 35 -17.16 4.10 -10.27
CA THR A 35 -17.32 4.84 -11.53
C THR A 35 -16.01 5.53 -11.93
N LEU A 36 -16.00 6.35 -12.97
CA LEU A 36 -14.80 7.09 -13.39
C LEU A 36 -14.16 7.81 -12.20
N LYS A 37 -12.84 7.60 -12.04
CA LYS A 37 -12.04 8.09 -10.90
C LYS A 37 -12.63 7.68 -9.55
N MET A 38 -13.07 6.41 -9.47
CA MET A 38 -13.49 5.71 -8.24
C MET A 38 -12.50 6.00 -7.11
N LEU A 39 -11.23 5.74 -7.40
CA LEU A 39 -10.10 6.35 -6.72
C LEU A 39 -9.61 7.50 -7.60
N TYR A 40 -9.27 8.62 -6.99
CA TYR A 40 -8.69 9.76 -7.67
C TYR A 40 -7.17 9.58 -7.83
N ASP A 41 -6.54 10.35 -8.69
CA ASP A 41 -5.08 10.35 -8.81
C ASP A 41 -4.40 11.20 -7.72
N ASN A 42 -3.08 11.41 -7.82
CA ASN A 42 -2.25 12.10 -6.83
C ASN A 42 -2.63 13.56 -6.56
N ARG A 43 -3.71 14.08 -7.15
CA ARG A 43 -4.25 15.40 -6.79
C ARG A 43 -5.15 15.34 -5.56
N MET A 44 -5.69 14.20 -5.12
CA MET A 44 -6.62 14.12 -3.98
C MET A 44 -6.36 12.86 -3.12
N TYR A 45 -6.21 13.03 -1.81
CA TYR A 45 -5.91 11.96 -0.84
C TYR A 45 -5.99 12.44 0.63
N PRO A 46 -6.04 11.53 1.63
CA PRO A 46 -6.06 10.07 1.52
C PRO A 46 -7.43 9.56 1.08
N GLN A 47 -7.47 8.43 0.37
CA GLN A 47 -8.71 7.68 0.18
C GLN A 47 -8.76 6.41 1.05
N ALA A 48 -7.72 6.17 1.85
CA ALA A 48 -7.65 5.13 2.85
C ALA A 48 -6.90 5.61 4.09
N VAL A 49 -7.38 5.19 5.27
CA VAL A 49 -6.69 5.38 6.55
C VAL A 49 -6.72 4.10 7.38
N LYS A 50 -5.55 3.68 7.87
CA LYS A 50 -5.39 2.62 8.86
C LYS A 50 -5.61 3.19 10.26
N LEU A 51 -6.57 2.65 10.98
CA LEU A 51 -6.92 3.01 12.34
C LEU A 51 -7.24 1.76 13.16
N GLY A 52 -6.43 1.50 14.19
CA GLY A 52 -6.49 0.24 14.93
C GLY A 52 -6.14 -0.96 14.05
N GLN A 53 -6.98 -2.00 14.09
CA GLN A 53 -6.80 -3.21 13.29
C GLN A 53 -7.43 -3.11 11.89
N ASN A 54 -8.11 -2.02 11.57
CA ASN A 54 -8.85 -1.87 10.33
C ASN A 54 -8.20 -0.82 9.43
N VAL A 55 -8.39 -0.99 8.13
CA VAL A 55 -8.20 0.03 7.10
C VAL A 55 -9.58 0.48 6.65
N TYR A 56 -9.88 1.77 6.77
CA TYR A 56 -11.11 2.37 6.28
C TYR A 56 -10.79 3.05 4.95
N PHE A 57 -11.62 2.83 3.94
CA PHE A 57 -11.45 3.41 2.62
C PHE A 57 -12.76 3.97 2.09
N VAL A 58 -12.62 5.02 1.29
CA VAL A 58 -13.72 5.74 0.65
C VAL A 58 -13.52 5.75 -0.84
N TRP A 59 -14.61 5.68 -1.59
CA TRP A 59 -14.57 5.70 -3.06
C TRP A 59 -15.78 6.40 -3.66
N ARG A 60 -15.63 6.80 -4.91
CA ARG A 60 -16.75 7.24 -5.76
C ARG A 60 -17.40 6.02 -6.41
N GLY A 61 -18.59 5.68 -5.93
CA GLY A 61 -19.36 4.52 -6.35
C GLY A 61 -20.39 4.83 -7.42
N GLU A 62 -21.46 4.04 -7.42
CA GLU A 62 -22.57 4.13 -8.35
C GLU A 62 -23.23 5.51 -8.28
N ASN A 63 -23.72 6.01 -9.42
CA ASN A 63 -24.23 7.38 -9.56
C ASN A 63 -23.24 8.49 -9.16
N GLY A 64 -21.95 8.16 -8.99
CA GLY A 64 -20.94 9.09 -8.51
C GLY A 64 -21.05 9.42 -7.02
N TYR A 65 -21.82 8.65 -6.26
CA TYR A 65 -22.00 8.88 -4.83
C TYR A 65 -20.78 8.40 -4.01
N PRO A 66 -20.52 9.04 -2.87
CA PRO A 66 -19.42 8.67 -1.99
C PRO A 66 -19.82 7.47 -1.12
N PHE A 67 -18.95 6.46 -1.07
CA PHE A 67 -19.10 5.27 -0.24
C PHE A 67 -17.94 5.13 0.74
N VAL A 68 -18.17 4.38 1.82
CA VAL A 68 -17.16 4.00 2.82
C VAL A 68 -17.31 2.53 3.17
N ASN A 69 -16.19 1.87 3.47
CA ASN A 69 -16.16 0.54 4.07
C ASN A 69 -14.84 0.38 4.85
N SER A 70 -14.70 -0.75 5.53
CA SER A 70 -13.50 -1.15 6.25
C SER A 70 -13.02 -2.53 5.81
N PHE A 71 -11.72 -2.78 5.95
CA PHE A 71 -11.12 -4.11 5.82
C PHE A 71 -10.20 -4.35 7.00
N ASN A 72 -10.26 -5.54 7.61
CA ASN A 72 -9.31 -5.96 8.63
C ASN A 72 -8.19 -6.77 7.98
N PRO A 73 -6.95 -6.26 7.91
CA PRO A 73 -5.86 -6.98 7.23
C PRO A 73 -5.45 -8.28 7.93
N THR A 74 -5.73 -8.42 9.22
CA THR A 74 -5.39 -9.62 10.00
C THR A 74 -6.41 -10.74 9.82
N SER A 75 -7.71 -10.44 9.99
CA SER A 75 -8.78 -11.44 9.83
C SER A 75 -9.23 -11.59 8.38
N ARG A 76 -8.79 -10.70 7.49
CA ARG A 76 -9.18 -10.63 6.07
C ARG A 76 -10.69 -10.42 5.87
N LEU A 77 -11.37 -9.89 6.88
CA LEU A 77 -12.80 -9.60 6.83
C LEU A 77 -13.04 -8.22 6.23
N LEU A 78 -13.85 -8.19 5.18
CA LEU A 78 -14.43 -6.96 4.63
C LEU A 78 -15.67 -6.60 5.43
N GLY A 79 -15.80 -5.32 5.80
CA GLY A 79 -16.99 -4.80 6.46
C GLY A 79 -18.16 -4.63 5.51
N GLN A 80 -19.22 -3.99 6.02
CA GLN A 80 -20.35 -3.59 5.22
C GLN A 80 -20.11 -2.20 4.61
N ALA A 81 -20.33 -2.10 3.30
CA ALA A 81 -20.24 -0.84 2.58
C ALA A 81 -21.48 0.02 2.84
N HIS A 82 -21.26 1.33 3.03
CA HIS A 82 -22.33 2.31 3.21
C HIS A 82 -22.13 3.48 2.24
N MET A 83 -23.23 3.97 1.67
CA MET A 83 -23.23 5.23 0.95
C MET A 83 -23.32 6.37 1.98
N LEU A 84 -22.37 7.31 1.93
CA LEU A 84 -22.25 8.41 2.89
C LEU A 84 -23.38 9.45 2.79
N LEU A 85 -24.19 9.39 1.73
CA LEU A 85 -25.35 10.25 1.50
C LEU A 85 -26.70 9.59 1.83
N SER A 86 -26.71 8.38 2.40
CA SER A 86 -27.95 7.64 2.65
C SER A 86 -28.94 8.46 3.49
N GLY A 87 -30.16 8.65 2.97
CA GLY A 87 -31.20 9.46 3.59
C GLY A 87 -31.12 10.96 3.29
N SER A 88 -30.20 11.40 2.43
CA SER A 88 -30.00 12.81 2.04
C SER A 88 -29.91 13.01 0.52
N GLU A 89 -30.22 11.98 -0.26
CA GLU A 89 -30.04 11.93 -1.71
C GLU A 89 -30.88 13.01 -2.44
N ASP A 90 -32.03 13.38 -1.89
CA ASP A 90 -32.90 14.40 -2.47
C ASP A 90 -32.45 15.83 -2.16
N THR A 91 -31.49 16.00 -1.25
CA THR A 91 -30.92 17.31 -0.89
C THR A 91 -29.73 17.71 -1.76
N ILE A 92 -29.24 16.80 -2.61
CA ILE A 92 -28.05 17.02 -3.43
C ILE A 92 -28.40 17.22 -4.92
N ASN A 93 -27.49 17.87 -5.65
CA ASN A 93 -27.55 17.89 -7.11
C ASN A 93 -27.07 16.53 -7.68
N LYS A 94 -28.01 15.59 -7.86
CA LYS A 94 -27.75 14.23 -8.36
C LYS A 94 -26.99 14.22 -9.70
N LYS A 95 -27.32 15.13 -10.62
CA LYS A 95 -26.65 15.26 -11.93
C LYS A 95 -25.17 15.62 -11.76
N ARG A 96 -24.86 16.53 -10.83
CA ARG A 96 -23.48 16.96 -10.57
C ARG A 96 -22.65 15.84 -9.94
N TYR A 97 -23.17 15.12 -8.94
CA TYR A 97 -22.49 13.95 -8.39
C TYR A 97 -22.20 12.88 -9.45
N ARG A 98 -23.17 12.62 -10.33
CA ARG A 98 -23.03 11.64 -11.43
C ARG A 98 -21.94 12.00 -12.44
N ASN A 99 -21.79 13.28 -12.77
CA ASN A 99 -20.94 13.69 -13.89
C ASN A 99 -19.58 14.26 -13.43
N ASP A 100 -19.48 14.76 -12.20
CA ASP A 100 -18.30 15.44 -11.70
C ASP A 100 -17.42 14.50 -10.87
N HIS A 101 -16.44 13.91 -11.52
CA HIS A 101 -15.50 12.99 -10.88
C HIS A 101 -14.66 13.64 -9.76
N HIS A 102 -14.57 14.98 -9.69
CA HIS A 102 -13.90 15.70 -8.59
C HIS A 102 -14.62 15.54 -7.25
N TYR A 103 -15.87 15.09 -7.26
CA TYR A 103 -16.68 14.88 -6.06
C TYR A 103 -16.24 13.64 -5.25
N ALA A 104 -15.23 12.89 -5.72
CA ALA A 104 -14.73 11.72 -5.02
C ALA A 104 -14.26 12.04 -3.59
N PRO A 105 -14.45 11.11 -2.64
CA PRO A 105 -14.19 11.35 -1.22
C PRO A 105 -12.71 11.22 -0.84
N VAL A 106 -12.32 11.92 0.22
CA VAL A 106 -11.11 11.67 1.03
C VAL A 106 -11.47 11.31 2.47
N ILE A 107 -10.62 10.55 3.16
CA ILE A 107 -10.83 10.09 4.54
C ILE A 107 -9.56 10.24 5.38
N TRP A 108 -9.72 10.61 6.65
CA TRP A 108 -8.65 10.61 7.66
C TRP A 108 -9.20 10.23 9.05
N ALA A 109 -8.30 10.03 10.00
CA ALA A 109 -8.64 9.84 11.40
C ALA A 109 -8.09 10.99 12.25
N ASP A 110 -8.84 11.45 13.24
CA ASP A 110 -8.34 12.38 14.25
C ASP A 110 -7.59 11.66 15.38
N ALA A 111 -6.97 12.43 16.28
CA ALA A 111 -6.21 11.87 17.40
C ALA A 111 -7.09 11.16 18.45
N ARG A 112 -8.40 11.42 18.46
CA ARG A 112 -9.40 10.75 19.32
C ARG A 112 -9.88 9.43 18.70
N GLY A 113 -9.55 9.17 17.44
CA GLY A 113 -9.94 7.97 16.71
C GLY A 113 -11.30 8.09 16.02
N HIS A 114 -11.85 9.30 15.86
CA HIS A 114 -12.97 9.53 14.95
C HIS A 114 -12.48 9.52 13.51
N LEU A 115 -13.30 8.97 12.61
CA LEU A 115 -13.09 9.07 11.18
C LEU A 115 -13.71 10.36 10.68
N HIS A 116 -13.05 11.00 9.73
CA HIS A 116 -13.55 12.16 9.03
C HIS A 116 -13.52 11.87 7.53
N THR A 117 -14.53 12.33 6.80
CA THR A 117 -14.57 12.26 5.34
C THR A 117 -15.05 13.57 4.74
N LEU A 118 -14.47 13.93 3.60
CA LEU A 118 -14.83 15.13 2.84
C LEU A 118 -15.03 14.74 1.37
N PHE A 119 -16.15 15.16 0.80
CA PHE A 119 -16.50 14.88 -0.60
C PHE A 119 -17.36 15.98 -1.19
N GLY A 120 -17.60 15.91 -2.50
CA GLY A 120 -18.42 16.90 -3.20
C GLY A 120 -17.71 18.24 -3.41
N CYS A 121 -16.37 18.23 -3.48
CA CYS A 121 -15.50 19.40 -3.60
C CYS A 121 -15.09 19.66 -5.06
N HIS A 122 -15.69 20.66 -5.70
CA HIS A 122 -15.19 21.26 -6.93
C HIS A 122 -15.74 22.68 -7.06
N ARG A 123 -14.97 23.67 -6.61
CA ARG A 123 -15.47 25.06 -6.44
C ARG A 123 -16.70 25.13 -5.51
N THR A 124 -16.68 24.27 -4.49
CA THR A 124 -17.76 24.09 -3.51
C THR A 124 -17.14 23.76 -2.16
N PRO A 125 -17.83 24.03 -1.04
CA PRO A 125 -17.28 23.68 0.28
C PRO A 125 -17.18 22.16 0.50
N GLY A 126 -17.94 21.37 -0.26
CA GLY A 126 -18.13 19.95 0.00
C GLY A 126 -18.97 19.68 1.24
N LEU A 127 -19.13 18.40 1.57
CA LEU A 127 -19.76 17.93 2.80
C LEU A 127 -18.70 17.21 3.65
N HIS A 128 -18.43 17.76 4.83
CA HIS A 128 -17.55 17.18 5.84
C HIS A 128 -18.40 16.38 6.82
N LEU A 129 -18.10 15.09 6.96
CA LEU A 129 -18.74 14.21 7.93
C LEU A 129 -17.70 13.69 8.94
N VAL A 130 -18.12 13.55 10.19
CA VAL A 130 -17.34 12.99 11.29
C VAL A 130 -18.07 11.79 11.87
N SER A 131 -17.39 10.68 12.11
CA SER A 131 -18.02 9.51 12.70
C SER A 131 -18.52 9.81 14.11
N VAL A 132 -19.72 9.34 14.46
CA VAL A 132 -20.29 9.55 15.79
C VAL A 132 -19.51 8.78 16.84
N LYS A 133 -19.04 7.57 16.49
CA LYS A 133 -18.21 6.72 17.35
C LYS A 133 -16.80 6.61 16.79
N THR A 134 -15.83 6.43 17.67
CA THR A 134 -14.44 6.19 17.26
C THR A 134 -14.31 4.85 16.55
N LYS A 135 -13.46 4.77 15.51
CA LYS A 135 -13.18 3.53 14.76
C LYS A 135 -14.45 2.89 14.15
N ASP A 136 -15.41 3.71 13.79
CA ASP A 136 -16.72 3.29 13.26
C ASP A 136 -17.05 4.11 12.01
N HIS A 137 -17.53 3.43 10.96
CA HIS A 137 -17.88 4.06 9.68
C HIS A 137 -19.39 4.00 9.37
N ILE A 138 -20.22 3.68 10.37
CA ILE A 138 -21.66 3.44 10.23
C ILE A 138 -22.44 4.75 10.41
N GLN A 139 -22.20 5.45 11.52
CA GLN A 139 -22.96 6.65 11.88
C GLN A 139 -22.11 7.90 11.78
N TRP A 140 -22.65 8.94 11.15
CA TRP A 140 -21.96 10.17 10.83
C TRP A 140 -22.76 11.38 11.30
N ARG A 141 -22.07 12.42 11.77
CA ARG A 141 -22.59 13.76 11.97
C ARG A 141 -21.97 14.71 10.95
N VAL A 142 -22.67 15.79 10.63
CA VAL A 142 -22.09 16.88 9.85
C VAL A 142 -21.02 17.58 10.68
N GLY A 143 -19.82 17.70 10.13
CA GLY A 143 -18.71 18.44 10.71
C GLY A 143 -18.68 19.90 10.26
N THR A 144 -17.74 20.67 10.79
CA THR A 144 -17.58 22.08 10.42
C THR A 144 -17.22 22.23 8.95
N ARG A 145 -17.82 23.23 8.30
CA ARG A 145 -17.44 23.67 6.95
C ARG A 145 -16.00 24.18 6.97
N ILE A 146 -15.13 23.53 6.21
CA ILE A 146 -13.68 23.78 6.25
C ILE A 146 -13.29 25.09 5.53
N ALA A 147 -13.92 25.37 4.40
CA ALA A 147 -13.65 26.52 3.55
C ALA A 147 -14.87 26.86 2.68
N PRO A 148 -14.96 28.07 2.11
CA PRO A 148 -16.05 28.41 1.22
C PRO A 148 -16.04 27.60 -0.08
N SER A 149 -14.85 27.30 -0.59
CA SER A 149 -14.63 26.63 -1.86
C SER A 149 -13.40 25.71 -1.78
N ILE A 150 -13.53 24.47 -2.25
CA ILE A 150 -12.47 23.46 -2.24
C ILE A 150 -12.50 22.69 -3.55
N SER A 151 -11.33 22.46 -4.11
CA SER A 151 -11.06 21.44 -5.14
C SER A 151 -9.79 20.67 -4.76
N TYR A 152 -9.77 19.36 -5.03
CA TYR A 152 -8.60 18.49 -4.80
C TYR A 152 -8.07 18.48 -3.34
N PRO A 153 -8.92 18.18 -2.34
CA PRO A 153 -8.49 18.16 -0.94
C PRO A 153 -7.37 17.15 -0.70
N LYS A 154 -6.34 17.59 0.03
CA LYS A 154 -5.23 16.77 0.50
C LYS A 154 -5.08 16.96 2.00
N VAL A 155 -5.35 15.92 2.78
CA VAL A 155 -5.36 15.99 4.24
C VAL A 155 -4.12 15.31 4.84
N HIS A 156 -3.48 15.97 5.80
CA HIS A 156 -2.29 15.47 6.50
C HIS A 156 -2.42 15.66 8.01
N GLN A 157 -1.92 14.70 8.78
CA GLN A 157 -1.57 14.96 10.18
C GLN A 157 -0.18 15.59 10.22
N ILE A 158 -0.04 16.64 11.03
CA ILE A 158 1.18 17.44 11.13
C ILE A 158 1.63 17.56 12.59
N TYR A 159 2.73 18.28 12.83
CA TYR A 159 3.32 18.45 14.16
C TYR A 159 2.31 18.91 15.22
N GLY A 160 2.48 18.40 16.46
CA GLY A 160 1.64 18.77 17.60
C GLY A 160 0.19 18.28 17.51
N GLY A 161 -0.07 17.19 16.78
CA GLY A 161 -1.41 16.58 16.69
C GLY A 161 -2.41 17.39 15.87
N LYS A 162 -1.94 18.37 15.08
CA LYS A 162 -2.79 19.22 14.24
C LYS A 162 -3.09 18.51 12.92
N THR A 163 -4.19 18.90 12.28
CA THR A 163 -4.58 18.44 10.95
C THR A 163 -4.49 19.57 9.94
N LEU A 164 -3.87 19.33 8.80
CA LEU A 164 -3.76 20.26 7.68
C LEU A 164 -4.60 19.76 6.51
N ILE A 165 -5.32 20.67 5.86
CA ILE A 165 -5.93 20.44 4.54
C ILE A 165 -5.34 21.40 3.53
N TYR A 166 -4.82 20.86 2.42
CA TYR A 166 -4.28 21.60 1.29
C TYR A 166 -5.20 21.45 0.08
N TYR A 167 -5.58 22.54 -0.58
CA TYR A 167 -6.57 22.51 -1.66
C TYR A 167 -6.42 23.69 -2.62
N ARG A 168 -7.10 23.60 -3.77
CA ARG A 168 -7.26 24.71 -4.72
C ARG A 168 -8.61 25.38 -4.50
N ASP A 169 -8.62 26.69 -4.41
CA ASP A 169 -9.84 27.44 -4.06
C ASP A 169 -10.83 27.51 -5.21
N ASP A 170 -10.38 27.76 -6.45
CA ASP A 170 -11.25 27.95 -7.61
C ASP A 170 -10.91 26.98 -8.78
N GLY A 171 -11.29 27.36 -10.01
CA GLY A 171 -11.05 26.67 -11.27
C GLY A 171 -9.57 26.57 -11.64
N HIS A 172 -9.28 26.39 -12.94
CA HIS A 172 -7.91 26.10 -13.39
C HIS A 172 -6.88 27.17 -13.01
N LEU A 173 -7.30 28.44 -12.96
CA LEU A 173 -6.48 29.60 -12.57
C LEU A 173 -6.57 29.94 -11.07
N GLY A 174 -7.28 29.13 -10.28
CA GLY A 174 -7.44 29.36 -8.85
C GLY A 174 -6.14 29.12 -8.07
N TYR A 175 -5.96 29.88 -7.00
CA TYR A 175 -4.83 29.75 -6.09
C TYR A 175 -4.92 28.48 -5.23
N TRP A 176 -3.77 28.08 -4.69
CA TRP A 176 -3.63 26.97 -3.76
C TRP A 176 -3.29 27.47 -2.36
N GLN A 177 -3.96 26.91 -1.36
CA GLN A 177 -3.76 27.27 0.03
C GLN A 177 -3.97 26.08 0.97
N TYR A 178 -3.88 26.36 2.27
CA TYR A 178 -4.12 25.37 3.31
C TYR A 178 -4.77 25.99 4.55
N HIS A 179 -5.56 25.18 5.24
CA HIS A 179 -6.04 25.44 6.59
C HIS A 179 -5.47 24.44 7.57
N ILE A 180 -5.32 24.86 8.83
CA ILE A 180 -4.87 24.00 9.93
C ILE A 180 -5.95 24.00 11.00
N SER A 181 -6.28 22.81 11.48
CA SER A 181 -7.09 22.60 12.67
C SER A 181 -6.20 22.10 13.81
N GLU A 182 -6.41 22.67 15.00
CA GLU A 182 -5.70 22.30 16.24
C GLU A 182 -6.61 21.52 17.20
N ASP A 183 -7.89 21.41 16.88
CA ASP A 183 -8.96 20.87 17.71
C ASP A 183 -9.68 19.71 17.02
N HIS A 184 -8.91 18.90 16.28
CA HIS A 184 -9.40 17.67 15.66
C HIS A 184 -10.49 17.89 14.59
N GLY A 185 -10.40 19.00 13.85
CA GLY A 185 -11.25 19.33 12.71
C GLY A 185 -12.52 20.11 13.04
N GLU A 186 -12.69 20.56 14.30
CA GLU A 186 -13.84 21.35 14.73
C GLU A 186 -13.73 22.82 14.28
N THR A 187 -12.51 23.39 14.27
CA THR A 187 -12.23 24.72 13.71
C THR A 187 -11.02 24.68 12.77
N TRP A 188 -10.99 25.62 11.81
CA TRP A 188 -9.98 25.68 10.76
C TRP A 188 -9.43 27.10 10.66
N LYS A 189 -8.14 27.25 10.95
CA LYS A 189 -7.43 28.54 10.85
C LYS A 189 -7.24 28.91 9.37
N VAL A 190 -7.85 30.02 8.99
CA VAL A 190 -7.72 30.65 7.68
C VAL A 190 -6.44 31.48 7.61
N ARG A 191 -5.89 31.64 6.41
CA ARG A 191 -4.73 32.50 6.14
C ARG A 191 -5.14 33.66 5.24
N ASP A 192 -4.48 34.80 5.42
CA ASP A 192 -4.76 36.02 4.65
C ASP A 192 -4.21 35.97 3.22
N GLN A 193 -3.23 35.09 2.96
CA GLN A 193 -2.58 34.96 1.67
C GLN A 193 -2.44 33.50 1.26
N PRO A 194 -2.67 33.19 -0.04
CA PRO A 194 -2.44 31.85 -0.56
C PRO A 194 -0.96 31.50 -0.66
N LEU A 195 -0.66 30.20 -0.78
CA LEU A 195 0.72 29.73 -0.90
C LEU A 195 1.25 29.91 -2.32
N VAL A 196 0.44 29.54 -3.31
CA VAL A 196 0.80 29.60 -4.73
C VAL A 196 -0.40 30.12 -5.49
N ASP A 197 -0.17 31.13 -6.31
CA ASP A 197 -1.12 31.63 -7.27
C ASP A 197 -0.35 31.94 -8.55
N MET A 198 -0.26 30.95 -9.43
CA MET A 198 0.50 31.08 -10.67
C MET A 198 -0.02 32.19 -11.57
N ASN A 199 -1.27 32.61 -11.39
CA ASN A 199 -1.92 33.68 -12.13
C ASN A 199 -1.88 35.03 -11.38
N ALA A 200 -1.22 35.13 -10.22
CA ALA A 200 -1.08 36.40 -9.52
C ALA A 200 -0.15 37.37 -10.29
N PRO A 201 -0.42 38.69 -10.25
CA PRO A 201 0.51 39.71 -10.77
C PRO A 201 1.89 39.68 -10.10
N PRO A 202 2.93 40.26 -10.72
CA PRO A 202 2.95 40.73 -12.11
C PRO A 202 2.89 39.57 -13.11
N HIS A 203 2.32 39.83 -14.30
CA HIS A 203 2.26 38.88 -15.41
C HIS A 203 3.43 39.09 -16.39
N ASP A 204 4.64 39.17 -15.86
CA ASP A 204 5.88 39.44 -16.59
C ASP A 204 6.49 38.19 -17.25
N ALA A 205 6.15 36.99 -16.76
CA ALA A 205 6.54 35.73 -17.38
C ALA A 205 5.62 35.35 -18.56
N ILE A 206 6.17 34.58 -19.51
CA ILE A 206 5.42 34.08 -20.68
C ILE A 206 4.20 33.27 -20.20
N HIS A 207 3.01 33.64 -20.72
CA HIS A 207 1.71 33.05 -20.37
C HIS A 207 1.31 33.15 -18.88
N ALA A 208 1.90 34.07 -18.11
CA ALA A 208 1.60 34.22 -16.68
C ALA A 208 0.12 34.51 -16.39
N SER A 209 -0.56 35.30 -17.24
CA SER A 209 -1.98 35.66 -17.09
C SER A 209 -2.97 34.50 -17.31
N HIS A 210 -2.48 33.32 -17.67
CA HIS A 210 -3.27 32.11 -17.92
C HIS A 210 -2.57 30.87 -17.35
N ALA A 211 -1.74 31.07 -16.31
CA ALA A 211 -0.98 30.02 -15.67
C ALA A 211 -1.76 29.45 -14.47
N GLY A 212 -2.22 28.21 -14.62
CA GLY A 212 -2.73 27.39 -13.53
C GLY A 212 -1.69 26.40 -13.01
N SER A 213 -2.04 25.62 -12.01
CA SER A 213 -1.19 24.52 -11.53
C SER A 213 -1.97 23.37 -10.90
N TYR A 214 -1.33 22.20 -10.82
CA TYR A 214 -1.82 21.04 -10.09
C TYR A 214 -0.78 20.50 -9.13
N HIS A 215 -1.17 20.35 -7.87
CA HIS A 215 -0.25 20.16 -6.77
C HIS A 215 -0.35 18.77 -6.14
N THR A 216 0.80 18.26 -5.72
CA THR A 216 0.94 17.16 -4.77
C THR A 216 1.79 17.62 -3.59
N THR A 217 1.64 16.92 -2.47
CA THR A 217 2.14 17.35 -1.16
C THR A 217 2.61 16.16 -0.35
N ARG A 218 3.62 16.39 0.50
CA ARG A 218 4.15 15.39 1.43
C ARG A 218 4.62 16.10 2.69
N VAL A 219 4.36 15.52 3.85
CA VAL A 219 4.82 16.07 5.12
C VAL A 219 6.11 15.36 5.55
N SER A 220 7.04 16.12 6.12
CA SER A 220 8.27 15.59 6.73
C SER A 220 7.97 14.69 7.94
N ALA A 221 8.91 13.83 8.31
CA ALA A 221 8.72 12.88 9.41
C ALA A 221 8.41 13.55 10.76
N ASP A 222 8.93 14.76 10.99
CA ASP A 222 8.65 15.56 12.20
C ASP A 222 7.33 16.34 12.14
N GLY A 223 6.62 16.26 11.02
CA GLY A 223 5.36 16.95 10.80
C GLY A 223 5.49 18.44 10.49
N LYS A 224 6.69 19.04 10.47
CA LYS A 224 6.87 20.50 10.45
C LYS A 224 7.08 21.11 9.07
N THR A 225 7.36 20.31 8.06
CA THR A 225 7.60 20.78 6.69
C THR A 225 6.58 20.16 5.74
N LEU A 226 5.89 21.00 4.97
CA LEU A 226 5.06 20.57 3.85
C LEU A 226 5.85 20.75 2.55
N HIS A 227 6.22 19.64 1.93
CA HIS A 227 6.78 19.58 0.59
C HIS A 227 5.64 19.74 -0.41
N VAL A 228 5.78 20.66 -1.36
CA VAL A 228 4.79 20.90 -2.43
C VAL A 228 5.48 20.77 -3.77
N ALA A 229 5.03 19.82 -4.58
CA ALA A 229 5.47 19.68 -5.96
C ALA A 229 4.30 19.94 -6.89
N PHE A 230 4.56 20.59 -8.03
CA PHE A 230 3.48 20.98 -8.92
C PHE A 230 3.88 21.02 -10.38
N ILE A 231 2.88 20.80 -11.22
CA ILE A 231 2.96 20.94 -12.68
C ILE A 231 2.25 22.23 -13.09
N TRP A 232 2.75 22.86 -14.14
CA TRP A 232 2.14 24.06 -14.71
C TRP A 232 1.04 23.66 -15.69
N LYS A 233 -0.13 24.29 -15.57
CA LYS A 233 -1.25 24.17 -16.51
C LYS A 233 -1.35 25.45 -17.31
N MET A 234 -1.34 25.31 -18.63
CA MET A 234 -1.65 26.41 -19.53
C MET A 234 -3.13 26.37 -19.89
N GLU A 235 -3.86 27.45 -19.58
CA GLU A 235 -5.30 27.50 -19.81
C GLU A 235 -5.67 27.85 -21.25
N ASN A 236 -4.86 28.68 -21.92
CA ASN A 236 -5.09 29.03 -23.32
C ASN A 236 -4.56 27.97 -24.27
N GLU A 237 -5.21 27.87 -25.43
CA GLU A 237 -4.76 26.94 -26.48
C GLU A 237 -3.39 27.41 -26.98
N LEU A 238 -2.45 26.49 -27.03
CA LEU A 238 -1.12 26.75 -27.52
C LEU A 238 -0.69 25.63 -28.46
N PRO A 239 -0.24 25.95 -29.68
CA PRO A 239 0.44 24.99 -30.54
C PRO A 239 1.66 24.43 -29.82
N ASN A 240 1.73 23.12 -29.69
CA ASN A 240 2.89 22.45 -29.14
C ASN A 240 3.84 22.12 -30.28
N THR A 241 5.03 22.71 -30.26
CA THR A 241 6.04 22.58 -31.31
C THR A 241 6.57 21.15 -31.36
N ARG A 242 6.73 20.52 -30.19
CA ARG A 242 7.26 19.16 -30.07
C ARG A 242 6.39 18.12 -30.79
N TYR A 243 5.06 18.25 -30.67
CA TYR A 243 4.10 17.30 -31.22
C TYR A 243 3.43 17.78 -32.51
N ALA A 244 3.81 18.97 -33.00
CA ALA A 244 3.24 19.63 -34.18
C ALA A 244 1.70 19.67 -34.16
N GLN A 245 1.10 19.92 -32.99
CA GLN A 245 -0.35 19.95 -32.81
C GLN A 245 -0.76 20.86 -31.65
N THR A 246 -1.99 21.35 -31.66
CA THR A 246 -2.60 22.00 -30.49
C THR A 246 -3.02 20.95 -29.48
N LEU A 247 -2.56 21.09 -28.24
CA LEU A 247 -2.88 20.12 -27.18
C LEU A 247 -4.29 20.32 -26.61
N HIS A 248 -4.96 19.20 -26.35
CA HIS A 248 -6.22 19.17 -25.60
C HIS A 248 -6.07 19.74 -24.18
N ASP A 249 -7.16 20.20 -23.57
CA ASP A 249 -7.17 20.80 -22.23
C ASP A 249 -6.37 20.01 -21.17
N HIS A 250 -6.58 18.71 -21.15
CA HIS A 250 -5.97 17.81 -20.17
C HIS A 250 -4.48 17.54 -20.40
N THR A 251 -3.95 17.80 -21.61
CA THR A 251 -2.56 17.58 -21.99
C THR A 251 -1.74 18.87 -22.06
N ARG A 252 -2.35 20.06 -21.92
CA ARG A 252 -1.67 21.36 -21.73
C ARG A 252 -1.07 21.53 -20.33
N ARG A 253 -0.28 20.55 -19.89
CA ARG A 253 0.32 20.50 -18.56
C ARG A 253 1.78 20.09 -18.66
N HIS A 254 2.67 20.88 -18.09
CA HIS A 254 4.11 20.81 -18.37
C HIS A 254 4.93 21.10 -17.11
N ASN A 255 6.22 20.78 -17.21
CA ASN A 255 7.25 21.10 -16.22
C ASN A 255 6.99 20.49 -14.85
N LEU A 256 8.00 20.59 -13.99
CA LEU A 256 7.91 20.21 -12.59
C LEU A 256 8.59 21.27 -11.74
N TYR A 257 7.84 21.76 -10.76
CA TYR A 257 8.24 22.78 -9.81
C TYR A 257 8.16 22.23 -8.38
N TYR A 258 8.91 22.85 -7.48
CA TYR A 258 8.98 22.44 -6.09
C TYR A 258 9.22 23.62 -5.14
N LEU A 259 8.52 23.59 -4.00
CA LEU A 259 8.82 24.40 -2.83
C LEU A 259 8.58 23.60 -1.54
N LYS A 260 9.09 24.11 -0.42
CA LYS A 260 8.80 23.61 0.93
C LYS A 260 8.26 24.73 1.79
N LEU A 261 7.26 24.41 2.60
CA LEU A 261 6.65 25.32 3.57
C LEU A 261 7.04 24.87 4.97
N ASN A 262 7.65 25.76 5.75
CA ASN A 262 7.82 25.58 7.18
C ASN A 262 6.48 25.88 7.87
N LEU A 263 5.81 24.85 8.34
CA LEU A 263 4.45 24.97 8.90
C LEU A 263 4.38 25.78 10.21
N PRO A 264 5.36 25.72 11.13
CA PRO A 264 5.36 26.58 12.32
C PRO A 264 5.42 28.08 12.01
N SER A 265 6.27 28.50 11.08
CA SER A 265 6.44 29.93 10.73
C SER A 265 5.51 30.39 9.61
N GLY A 266 4.99 29.47 8.80
CA GLY A 266 4.23 29.78 7.60
C GLY A 266 5.06 30.30 6.43
N LYS A 267 6.40 30.24 6.51
CA LYS A 267 7.33 30.70 5.46
C LYS A 267 7.61 29.62 4.43
N ALA A 268 7.66 30.01 3.16
CA ALA A 268 7.95 29.11 2.04
C ALA A 268 9.38 29.32 1.53
N TYR A 269 10.00 28.24 1.07
CA TYR A 269 11.35 28.22 0.55
C TYR A 269 11.42 27.35 -0.70
N ASN A 270 12.32 27.67 -1.63
CA ASN A 270 12.66 26.72 -2.67
C ASN A 270 13.55 25.57 -2.13
N PHE A 271 13.99 24.68 -3.02
CA PHE A 271 14.87 23.58 -2.63
C PHE A 271 16.18 24.06 -1.99
N GLU A 272 16.81 25.09 -2.58
CA GLU A 272 18.10 25.65 -2.16
C GLU A 272 18.00 26.49 -0.87
N GLY A 273 16.82 26.63 -0.27
CA GLY A 273 16.62 27.35 0.98
C GLY A 273 16.41 28.86 0.84
N ARG A 274 16.19 29.37 -0.37
CA ARG A 274 15.80 30.76 -0.60
C ARG A 274 14.34 30.95 -0.17
N GLU A 275 14.08 31.92 0.72
CA GLU A 275 12.73 32.31 1.11
C GLU A 275 11.97 32.89 -0.10
N LEU A 276 10.71 32.49 -0.24
CA LEU A 276 9.82 32.88 -1.33
C LEU A 276 8.80 33.90 -0.84
N THR A 277 8.48 34.87 -1.69
CA THR A 277 7.38 35.81 -1.45
C THR A 277 6.05 35.15 -1.79
N LEU A 278 5.04 35.31 -0.93
CA LEU A 278 3.72 34.72 -1.12
C LEU A 278 2.72 35.74 -1.70
N PRO A 279 1.80 35.31 -2.58
CA PRO A 279 1.78 33.98 -3.20
C PRO A 279 2.93 33.80 -4.20
N VAL A 280 3.40 32.56 -4.37
CA VAL A 280 4.35 32.24 -5.44
C VAL A 280 3.61 32.28 -6.78
N ASN A 281 3.95 33.26 -7.61
CA ASN A 281 3.41 33.43 -8.96
C ASN A 281 4.25 32.73 -10.04
N LYS A 282 3.83 32.80 -11.31
CA LYS A 282 4.50 32.13 -12.44
C LYS A 282 5.98 32.52 -12.55
N SER A 283 6.29 33.81 -12.53
CA SER A 283 7.65 34.32 -12.69
C SER A 283 8.56 33.84 -11.57
N GLN A 284 8.11 33.93 -10.32
CA GLN A 284 8.87 33.42 -9.19
C GLN A 284 9.03 31.90 -9.24
N ALA A 285 7.98 31.16 -9.66
CA ALA A 285 8.04 29.71 -9.82
C ALA A 285 9.07 29.29 -10.87
N ASP A 286 9.10 29.95 -12.04
CA ASP A 286 10.07 29.67 -13.11
C ASP A 286 11.50 29.91 -12.66
N HIS A 287 11.76 31.03 -11.99
CA HIS A 287 13.11 31.41 -11.58
C HIS A 287 13.63 30.63 -10.37
N HIS A 288 12.75 30.22 -9.44
CA HIS A 288 13.19 29.73 -8.14
C HIS A 288 12.67 28.35 -7.77
N CYS A 289 11.58 27.87 -8.37
CA CYS A 289 10.95 26.60 -8.02
C CYS A 289 11.08 25.53 -9.11
N LEU A 290 11.44 25.89 -10.35
CA LEU A 290 11.56 24.95 -11.46
C LEU A 290 12.68 23.92 -11.21
N ILE A 291 12.33 22.64 -11.22
CA ILE A 291 13.29 21.52 -11.06
C ILE A 291 13.41 20.66 -12.33
N TRP A 292 12.41 20.71 -13.20
CA TRP A 292 12.46 20.09 -14.52
C TRP A 292 11.64 20.87 -15.55
N ASP A 293 12.32 21.48 -16.53
CA ASP A 293 11.72 21.87 -17.80
C ASP A 293 11.48 20.62 -18.68
N THR A 294 10.22 20.30 -18.95
CA THR A 294 9.87 19.09 -19.70
C THR A 294 10.08 19.27 -21.22
N GLN A 295 10.47 20.46 -21.69
CA GLN A 295 10.67 20.79 -23.11
C GLN A 295 9.41 20.46 -23.91
N GLU A 296 8.29 21.07 -23.49
CA GLU A 296 6.94 20.90 -24.07
C GLU A 296 6.34 19.49 -23.96
N ARG A 297 7.03 18.52 -23.35
CA ARG A 297 6.41 17.23 -23.00
C ARG A 297 5.32 17.42 -21.96
N VAL A 298 4.28 16.60 -22.09
CA VAL A 298 3.10 16.56 -21.22
C VAL A 298 3.45 15.86 -19.90
N ALA A 299 3.02 16.46 -18.80
CA ALA A 299 3.04 15.89 -17.45
C ALA A 299 1.70 16.27 -16.78
N SER A 300 0.70 15.38 -16.82
CA SER A 300 -0.69 15.74 -16.48
C SER A 300 -1.14 15.41 -15.06
N VAL A 301 -0.52 14.40 -14.43
CA VAL A 301 -0.69 14.08 -13.02
C VAL A 301 0.49 14.62 -12.23
N GLY A 302 0.21 15.24 -11.08
CA GLY A 302 1.29 15.68 -10.20
C GLY A 302 2.07 14.48 -9.63
N PRO A 303 3.33 14.67 -9.23
CA PRO A 303 4.21 13.55 -8.89
C PRO A 303 3.83 12.88 -7.57
N SER A 304 4.16 11.60 -7.42
CA SER A 304 4.38 11.05 -6.07
C SER A 304 5.63 11.69 -5.47
N ILE A 305 5.59 11.95 -4.16
CA ILE A 305 6.73 12.51 -3.42
C ILE A 305 7.15 11.51 -2.33
N GLY A 306 8.31 10.89 -2.52
CA GLY A 306 9.07 10.21 -1.47
C GLY A 306 10.00 11.20 -0.77
N LEU A 307 10.43 10.88 0.44
CA LEU A 307 11.49 11.63 1.14
C LEU A 307 12.66 10.69 1.38
N ASP A 308 13.88 11.15 1.06
CA ASP A 308 15.10 10.41 1.40
C ASP A 308 15.36 10.44 2.93
N GLN A 309 16.42 9.76 3.38
CA GLN A 309 16.80 9.72 4.79
C GLN A 309 17.14 11.10 5.39
N LYS A 310 17.47 12.09 4.56
CA LYS A 310 17.75 13.48 4.96
C LYS A 310 16.50 14.37 4.89
N GLY A 311 15.35 13.81 4.51
CA GLY A 311 14.11 14.55 4.30
C GLY A 311 14.05 15.31 2.98
N ASN A 312 14.95 15.07 2.03
CA ASN A 312 14.87 15.69 0.70
C ASN A 312 13.81 14.99 -0.16
N PRO A 313 13.07 15.73 -0.98
CA PRO A 313 12.10 15.14 -1.90
C PRO A 313 12.77 14.31 -3.02
N VAL A 314 12.17 13.16 -3.28
CA VAL A 314 12.35 12.35 -4.48
C VAL A 314 10.99 12.23 -5.14
N MET A 315 10.90 12.46 -6.45
CA MET A 315 9.63 12.57 -7.15
C MET A 315 9.49 11.56 -8.28
N LEU A 316 8.26 11.17 -8.57
CA LEU A 316 7.95 10.22 -9.65
C LEU A 316 6.67 10.64 -10.37
N LEU A 317 6.76 10.82 -11.69
CA LEU A 317 5.64 11.20 -12.54
C LEU A 317 5.77 10.63 -13.95
N PRO A 318 4.65 10.36 -14.65
CA PRO A 318 4.66 10.08 -16.06
C PRO A 318 4.97 11.37 -16.84
N VAL A 319 5.85 11.29 -17.82
CA VAL A 319 6.11 12.36 -18.79
C VAL A 319 6.04 11.76 -20.19
N SER A 320 5.36 12.46 -21.09
CA SER A 320 5.13 12.00 -22.45
C SER A 320 6.39 12.02 -23.30
N GLU A 321 6.46 11.16 -24.31
CA GLU A 321 7.66 10.93 -25.12
C GLU A 321 7.45 11.49 -26.54
N HIS A 322 7.10 10.62 -27.49
CA HIS A 322 6.97 10.94 -28.92
C HIS A 322 5.58 11.45 -29.29
N THR A 323 4.56 11.08 -28.52
CA THR A 323 3.19 11.60 -28.62
C THR A 323 2.81 12.27 -27.29
N PRO A 324 1.73 13.07 -27.24
CA PRO A 324 1.23 13.64 -25.98
C PRO A 324 0.79 12.60 -24.94
N TYR A 325 0.63 11.33 -25.34
CA TYR A 325 0.02 10.28 -24.53
C TYR A 325 0.99 9.17 -24.14
N ALA A 326 1.85 8.71 -25.06
CA ALA A 326 2.86 7.71 -24.73
C ALA A 326 3.84 8.26 -23.71
N CYS A 327 3.84 7.71 -22.49
CA CYS A 327 4.67 8.19 -21.40
C CYS A 327 5.67 7.15 -20.94
N LYS A 328 6.70 7.62 -20.23
CA LYS A 328 7.47 6.82 -19.28
C LYS A 328 7.30 7.42 -17.90
N PHE A 329 7.35 6.58 -16.87
CA PHE A 329 7.55 7.07 -15.52
C PHE A 329 9.00 7.50 -15.34
N TYR A 330 9.19 8.72 -14.85
CA TYR A 330 10.51 9.29 -14.56
C TYR A 330 10.67 9.55 -13.07
N LEU A 331 11.73 8.98 -12.50
CA LEU A 331 12.23 9.37 -11.19
C LEU A 331 12.99 10.70 -11.34
N VAL A 332 12.63 11.70 -10.53
CA VAL A 332 13.33 12.99 -10.44
C VAL A 332 13.92 13.13 -9.05
N ARG A 333 15.25 13.26 -8.97
CA ARG A 333 15.96 13.37 -7.69
C ARG A 333 17.13 14.32 -7.76
N ARG A 334 17.62 14.76 -6.60
CA ARG A 334 18.82 15.59 -6.51
C ARG A 334 20.07 14.72 -6.38
N GLU A 335 21.03 14.90 -7.28
CA GLU A 335 22.36 14.28 -7.26
C GLU A 335 23.41 15.37 -7.49
N ASN A 336 24.43 15.48 -6.62
CA ASN A 336 25.55 16.41 -6.81
C ASN A 336 25.11 17.83 -7.20
N SER A 337 24.13 18.37 -6.48
CA SER A 337 23.54 19.69 -6.75
C SER A 337 22.94 19.84 -8.16
N LYS A 338 22.47 18.74 -8.76
CA LYS A 338 21.71 18.72 -10.03
C LYS A 338 20.46 17.85 -9.90
N TRP A 339 19.40 18.21 -10.62
CA TRP A 339 18.18 17.40 -10.70
C TRP A 339 18.31 16.38 -11.84
N THR A 340 18.46 15.12 -11.50
CA THR A 340 18.57 13.99 -12.44
C THR A 340 17.19 13.38 -12.73
N LYS A 341 17.05 12.78 -13.91
CA LYS A 341 15.81 12.17 -14.38
C LYS A 341 16.13 10.76 -14.89
N THR A 342 15.56 9.75 -14.25
CA THR A 342 15.77 8.34 -14.63
C THR A 342 14.46 7.75 -15.14
N PRO A 343 14.36 7.29 -16.40
CA PRO A 343 13.20 6.55 -16.87
C PRO A 343 13.12 5.17 -16.20
N ILE A 344 11.91 4.73 -15.85
CA ILE A 344 11.70 3.41 -15.22
C ILE A 344 11.03 2.44 -16.22
N THR A 345 9.78 2.69 -16.55
CA THR A 345 9.00 1.86 -17.49
C THR A 345 7.97 2.71 -18.23
N LYS A 346 7.41 2.14 -19.31
CA LYS A 346 6.39 2.78 -20.15
C LYS A 346 5.02 2.76 -19.49
N THR A 347 4.21 3.75 -19.83
CA THR A 347 2.79 3.82 -19.49
C THR A 347 2.04 4.53 -20.61
N SER A 348 0.79 4.15 -20.84
CA SER A 348 0.02 4.57 -22.02
C SER A 348 -0.63 5.95 -21.90
N HIS A 349 -0.52 6.63 -20.74
CA HIS A 349 -1.16 7.92 -20.54
C HIS A 349 -0.53 8.80 -19.44
N PRO A 350 -0.47 10.14 -19.59
CA PRO A 350 0.13 11.06 -18.61
C PRO A 350 -0.69 11.26 -17.33
N PHE A 351 -1.89 10.68 -17.23
CA PHE A 351 -2.70 10.67 -16.00
C PHE A 351 -2.58 9.39 -15.19
N ASN A 352 -1.82 8.40 -15.68
CA ASN A 352 -1.56 7.20 -14.91
C ASN A 352 -0.74 7.56 -13.67
N SER A 353 -1.39 7.48 -12.51
CA SER A 353 -0.77 7.74 -11.21
C SER A 353 0.34 6.72 -10.90
N ASN A 354 1.05 6.96 -9.82
CA ASN A 354 2.02 6.01 -9.29
C ASN A 354 2.07 6.17 -7.77
N HIS A 355 2.80 5.27 -7.10
CA HIS A 355 3.23 5.47 -5.73
C HIS A 355 4.74 5.25 -5.64
N LEU A 356 5.44 6.13 -4.91
CA LEU A 356 6.88 6.06 -4.69
C LEU A 356 7.17 5.96 -3.20
N ARG A 357 8.11 5.07 -2.87
CA ARG A 357 8.68 4.92 -1.54
C ARG A 357 10.20 4.96 -1.62
N HIS A 358 10.81 5.65 -0.67
CA HIS A 358 12.23 5.53 -0.37
C HIS A 358 12.39 4.61 0.83
N ASN A 359 13.20 3.56 0.70
CA ASN A 359 13.41 2.56 1.73
C ASN A 359 14.48 3.02 2.72
N ALA A 360 14.53 2.36 3.88
CA ALA A 360 15.48 2.66 4.94
C ALA A 360 16.93 2.34 4.55
N ASP A 361 17.15 1.42 3.61
CA ASP A 361 18.47 1.06 3.08
C ASP A 361 18.97 1.99 1.97
N GLY A 362 18.20 3.01 1.59
CA GLY A 362 18.53 3.93 0.50
C GLY A 362 17.99 3.53 -0.87
N SER A 363 17.49 2.30 -1.04
CA SER A 363 16.83 1.89 -2.27
C SER A 363 15.47 2.57 -2.42
N MET A 364 14.94 2.63 -3.63
CA MET A 364 13.59 3.11 -3.90
C MET A 364 12.72 1.98 -4.42
N GLN A 365 11.43 2.11 -4.15
CA GLN A 365 10.41 1.19 -4.61
C GLN A 365 9.24 1.98 -5.15
N ALA A 366 8.72 1.56 -6.29
CA ALA A 366 7.59 2.21 -6.94
C ALA A 366 6.52 1.19 -7.30
N TRP A 367 5.26 1.62 -7.25
CA TRP A 367 4.14 0.89 -7.83
C TRP A 367 3.62 1.69 -9.00
N LEU A 368 3.60 1.05 -10.17
CA LEU A 368 3.42 1.71 -11.45
C LEU A 368 2.28 1.06 -12.22
N ILE A 369 1.48 1.89 -12.88
CA ILE A 369 0.49 1.46 -13.86
C ILE A 369 1.19 1.33 -15.21
N SER A 370 1.70 0.15 -15.53
CA SER A 370 2.37 -0.12 -16.81
C SER A 370 1.34 -0.43 -17.89
N GLY A 371 1.69 -0.20 -19.14
CA GLY A 371 0.82 -0.52 -20.27
C GLY A 371 1.47 -0.26 -21.61
N HIS A 372 0.99 -0.96 -22.62
CA HIS A 372 1.45 -0.85 -23.99
C HIS A 372 0.33 -0.24 -24.84
N GLY A 373 0.46 1.03 -25.22
CA GLY A 373 -0.49 1.65 -26.13
C GLY A 373 -0.49 3.17 -26.07
N GLU A 374 -1.08 3.76 -27.09
CA GLU A 374 -1.44 5.17 -27.17
C GLU A 374 -2.95 5.18 -27.38
N SER A 375 -3.73 5.44 -26.34
CA SER A 375 -5.19 5.49 -26.50
C SER A 375 -5.76 6.75 -25.90
N ILE A 376 -6.42 7.54 -26.74
CA ILE A 376 -7.55 8.36 -26.30
C ILE A 376 -8.76 7.45 -26.52
N ALA A 377 -9.28 6.86 -25.47
CA ALA A 377 -10.57 6.20 -25.57
C ALA A 377 -11.65 7.24 -25.20
N GLU A 378 -12.65 7.39 -26.07
CA GLU A 378 -13.76 8.32 -25.89
C GLU A 378 -14.83 7.82 -24.91
N ASP A 379 -14.70 6.59 -24.42
CA ASP A 379 -15.61 6.06 -23.39
C ASP A 379 -15.27 6.62 -21.99
N ASP A 380 -16.28 6.59 -21.10
CA ASP A 380 -16.23 7.27 -19.80
C ASP A 380 -15.09 6.77 -18.91
N MET A 381 -14.92 5.45 -18.78
CA MET A 381 -13.93 4.87 -17.87
C MET A 381 -12.49 5.07 -18.35
N ASN A 382 -12.27 5.16 -19.65
CA ASN A 382 -10.92 5.24 -20.22
C ASN A 382 -10.46 6.67 -20.53
N ARG A 383 -11.33 7.68 -20.37
CA ARG A 383 -11.07 9.10 -20.66
C ARG A 383 -9.81 9.68 -20.01
N TYR A 384 -9.39 9.18 -18.86
CA TYR A 384 -8.18 9.64 -18.16
C TYR A 384 -7.02 8.66 -18.27
N GLY A 385 -7.05 7.76 -19.25
CA GLY A 385 -6.04 6.73 -19.42
C GLY A 385 -6.17 5.57 -18.43
N TRP A 386 -5.43 4.53 -18.74
CA TRP A 386 -5.41 3.26 -18.03
C TRP A 386 -4.07 2.58 -18.27
N GLY A 387 -3.74 1.50 -17.55
CA GLY A 387 -2.66 0.58 -17.91
C GLY A 387 -3.13 -0.87 -17.88
N ASP A 388 -2.33 -1.74 -18.46
CA ASP A 388 -2.57 -3.19 -18.55
C ASP A 388 -2.20 -3.90 -17.24
N SER A 389 -1.33 -3.30 -16.43
CA SER A 389 -0.79 -3.95 -15.24
C SER A 389 -0.46 -2.97 -14.12
N ILE A 390 -0.49 -3.49 -12.89
CA ILE A 390 0.04 -2.84 -11.69
C ILE A 390 1.31 -3.59 -11.27
N GLU A 391 2.45 -2.92 -11.39
CA GLU A 391 3.77 -3.54 -11.19
C GLU A 391 4.51 -2.89 -10.03
N GLU A 392 5.20 -3.71 -9.24
CA GLU A 392 6.16 -3.28 -8.23
C GLU A 392 7.55 -3.25 -8.87
N TRP A 393 8.21 -2.10 -8.81
CA TRP A 393 9.55 -1.88 -9.31
C TRP A 393 10.48 -1.50 -8.16
N LYS A 394 11.70 -2.01 -8.16
CA LYS A 394 12.73 -1.69 -7.16
C LYS A 394 13.97 -1.14 -7.83
N SER A 395 14.57 -0.16 -7.19
CA SER A 395 15.85 0.40 -7.61
C SER A 395 16.99 -0.06 -6.72
N ASP A 396 18.21 0.09 -7.23
CA ASP A 396 19.38 0.20 -6.36
C ASP A 396 19.38 1.51 -5.54
N ILE A 397 20.36 1.70 -4.65
CA ILE A 397 20.51 2.93 -3.87
C ILE A 397 20.79 4.18 -4.73
N THR A 398 21.18 3.98 -5.99
CA THR A 398 21.45 5.07 -6.93
C THR A 398 20.18 5.51 -7.66
N GLY A 399 19.09 4.75 -7.63
CA GLY A 399 17.88 5.08 -8.39
C GLY A 399 18.08 5.12 -9.91
N LYS A 400 19.22 4.63 -10.42
CA LYS A 400 19.54 4.57 -11.86
C LYS A 400 19.15 3.24 -12.48
N ASN A 401 19.29 2.17 -11.70
CA ASN A 401 18.95 0.83 -12.14
C ASN A 401 17.65 0.42 -11.49
N TRP A 402 16.66 0.05 -12.30
CA TRP A 402 15.35 -0.40 -11.86
C TRP A 402 15.03 -1.78 -12.45
N ALA A 403 14.45 -2.64 -11.63
CA ALA A 403 13.96 -3.94 -12.05
C ALA A 403 12.53 -4.13 -11.54
N GLN A 404 11.70 -4.76 -12.37
CA GLN A 404 10.40 -5.22 -11.93
C GLN A 404 10.59 -6.32 -10.88
N ALA A 405 10.10 -6.07 -9.68
CA ALA A 405 10.19 -6.98 -8.54
C ALA A 405 8.94 -7.87 -8.41
N ASN A 406 7.77 -7.38 -8.83
CA ASN A 406 6.51 -8.11 -8.74
C ASN A 406 5.47 -7.59 -9.76
N ASN A 407 4.48 -8.40 -10.07
CA ASN A 407 3.27 -8.00 -10.79
C ASN A 407 2.05 -8.30 -9.90
N ILE A 408 1.34 -7.24 -9.47
CA ILE A 408 0.20 -7.34 -8.54
C ILE A 408 -1.13 -7.15 -9.27
N THR A 409 -1.14 -7.33 -10.59
CA THR A 409 -2.33 -7.23 -11.44
C THR A 409 -3.35 -8.31 -11.09
N PRO A 410 -4.57 -7.96 -10.63
CA PRO A 410 -5.54 -8.95 -10.17
C PRO A 410 -6.14 -9.83 -11.26
N LYS A 411 -6.31 -9.27 -12.47
CA LYS A 411 -6.99 -9.93 -13.58
C LYS A 411 -6.32 -9.55 -14.92
N PRO A 412 -6.02 -10.52 -15.79
CA PRO A 412 -5.61 -10.21 -17.16
C PRO A 412 -6.77 -9.55 -17.94
N ASN A 413 -6.43 -8.91 -19.07
CA ASN A 413 -7.40 -8.28 -19.98
C ASN A 413 -8.32 -7.25 -19.32
N HIS A 414 -7.84 -6.62 -18.25
CA HIS A 414 -8.50 -5.50 -17.57
C HIS A 414 -7.61 -4.27 -17.70
N ARG A 415 -8.25 -3.12 -17.53
CA ARG A 415 -7.62 -1.81 -17.47
C ARG A 415 -7.54 -1.37 -16.02
N TYR A 416 -6.44 -0.73 -15.64
CA TYR A 416 -6.19 -0.30 -14.27
C TYR A 416 -5.81 1.17 -14.18
N GLN A 417 -6.16 1.81 -13.06
CA GLN A 417 -5.78 3.19 -12.79
C GLN A 417 -5.73 3.52 -11.29
N ASN A 418 -5.17 4.70 -10.99
CA ASN A 418 -5.17 5.42 -9.72
C ASN A 418 -4.74 4.58 -8.51
N ILE A 419 -3.43 4.44 -8.35
CA ILE A 419 -2.79 3.90 -7.16
C ILE A 419 -2.88 4.95 -6.05
N GLN A 420 -3.42 4.56 -4.90
CA GLN A 420 -3.55 5.37 -3.70
C GLN A 420 -2.86 4.68 -2.53
N PHE A 421 -2.10 5.45 -1.75
CA PHE A 421 -1.47 4.93 -0.54
C PHE A 421 -2.51 4.82 0.59
N VAL A 422 -2.18 4.02 1.61
CA VAL A 422 -2.95 3.97 2.86
C VAL A 422 -2.25 4.87 3.88
N ALA A 423 -2.93 5.93 4.30
CA ALA A 423 -2.45 6.75 5.42
C ALA A 423 -2.60 5.99 6.74
N THR A 424 -1.81 6.32 7.75
CA THR A 424 -2.04 5.90 9.14
C THR A 424 -2.67 7.04 9.93
N ALA A 425 -3.32 6.72 11.06
CA ALA A 425 -3.90 7.73 11.94
C ALA A 425 -2.90 8.80 12.44
N ASN A 426 -1.60 8.51 12.45
CA ASN A 426 -0.54 9.46 12.81
C ASN A 426 0.10 10.18 11.61
N GLY A 427 -0.48 10.09 10.41
CA GLY A 427 -0.02 10.81 9.21
C GLY A 427 1.10 10.13 8.41
N ASN A 428 1.57 8.96 8.82
CA ASN A 428 2.51 8.19 8.03
C ASN A 428 1.80 7.49 6.86
N ILE A 429 2.59 6.95 5.93
CA ILE A 429 2.10 6.07 4.86
C ILE A 429 2.43 4.64 5.24
N ALA A 430 1.44 3.75 5.19
CA ALA A 430 1.67 2.32 5.34
C ALA A 430 2.60 1.82 4.24
N THR A 431 3.63 1.07 4.63
CA THR A 431 4.63 0.57 3.68
C THR A 431 4.13 -0.63 2.89
N ASP A 432 3.17 -1.38 3.41
CA ASP A 432 2.76 -2.68 2.91
C ASP A 432 1.35 -2.68 2.33
N MET A 433 0.73 -1.52 2.09
CA MET A 433 -0.66 -1.43 1.67
C MET A 433 -0.88 -0.34 0.63
N LEU A 434 -1.72 -0.63 -0.37
CA LEU A 434 -2.15 0.34 -1.38
C LEU A 434 -3.54 -0.02 -1.92
N LEU A 435 -4.21 0.97 -2.50
CA LEU A 435 -5.44 0.82 -3.26
C LEU A 435 -5.17 1.07 -4.73
N PHE A 436 -5.94 0.43 -5.59
CA PHE A 436 -6.08 0.79 -7.01
C PHE A 436 -7.45 0.30 -7.50
N TYR A 437 -7.82 0.62 -8.73
CA TYR A 437 -9.05 0.06 -9.30
C TYR A 437 -8.84 -0.39 -10.74
N GLY A 438 -9.70 -1.31 -11.18
CA GLY A 438 -9.67 -1.81 -12.55
C GLY A 438 -11.05 -2.18 -13.09
N TRP A 439 -11.16 -2.24 -14.42
CA TRP A 439 -12.40 -2.52 -15.13
C TRP A 439 -12.14 -3.31 -16.41
N LYS A 440 -13.18 -3.96 -16.95
CA LYS A 440 -13.10 -4.52 -18.31
C LYS A 440 -13.14 -3.37 -19.30
N PRO A 441 -12.42 -3.43 -20.44
CA PRO A 441 -12.39 -2.34 -21.42
C PRO A 441 -13.77 -1.78 -21.84
N THR A 442 -14.80 -2.63 -21.91
CA THR A 442 -16.16 -2.28 -22.32
C THR A 442 -17.13 -2.00 -21.17
N ALA A 443 -16.65 -2.03 -19.91
CA ALA A 443 -17.49 -1.83 -18.75
C ALA A 443 -17.59 -0.35 -18.35
N ASN A 444 -18.77 0.03 -17.85
CA ASN A 444 -19.04 1.38 -17.32
C ASN A 444 -18.87 1.47 -15.80
N ASN A 445 -18.36 0.40 -15.17
CA ASN A 445 -18.10 0.33 -13.74
C ASN A 445 -16.74 -0.32 -13.44
N GLY A 446 -16.14 0.11 -12.34
CA GLY A 446 -14.86 -0.36 -11.83
C GLY A 446 -14.97 -1.20 -10.56
N VAL A 447 -13.95 -2.03 -10.35
CA VAL A 447 -13.71 -2.78 -9.13
C VAL A 447 -12.52 -2.16 -8.40
N GLY A 448 -12.72 -1.76 -7.15
CA GLY A 448 -11.64 -1.30 -6.28
C GLY A 448 -10.94 -2.49 -5.63
N TYR A 449 -9.62 -2.42 -5.57
CA TYR A 449 -8.75 -3.45 -5.04
C TYR A 449 -7.89 -2.88 -3.92
N PHE A 450 -7.77 -3.64 -2.82
CA PHE A 450 -6.85 -3.40 -1.72
C PHE A 450 -5.73 -4.42 -1.81
N TRP A 451 -4.52 -3.94 -2.04
CA TRP A 451 -3.32 -4.77 -1.95
C TRP A 451 -2.69 -4.63 -0.58
N GLN A 452 -2.23 -5.76 -0.06
CA GLN A 452 -1.33 -5.84 1.06
C GLN A 452 -0.15 -6.72 0.66
N ALA A 453 1.08 -6.23 0.84
CA ALA A 453 2.25 -7.10 0.71
C ALA A 453 2.10 -8.30 1.65
N ASN A 454 2.51 -9.48 1.19
CA ASN A 454 2.64 -10.65 2.04
C ASN A 454 3.78 -10.41 3.02
N THR A 455 3.49 -9.66 4.08
CA THR A 455 4.36 -9.39 5.21
C THR A 455 4.16 -10.48 6.27
N THR A 456 4.05 -11.75 5.83
CA THR A 456 4.23 -12.87 6.75
C THR A 456 5.61 -12.71 7.35
N ASN A 457 5.66 -12.07 8.51
CA ASN A 457 6.83 -12.05 9.36
C ASN A 457 6.93 -13.47 9.91
N ASN A 458 7.42 -14.39 9.08
CA ASN A 458 7.63 -15.79 9.43
C ASN A 458 8.56 -15.94 10.64
N LEU A 459 9.26 -14.86 11.02
CA LEU A 459 10.13 -14.77 12.19
C LEU A 459 9.47 -14.11 13.42
N ALA A 460 8.21 -13.64 13.31
CA ALA A 460 7.46 -13.21 14.49
C ALA A 460 7.39 -14.37 15.49
N LYS A 461 7.61 -14.10 16.77
CA LYS A 461 7.75 -15.16 17.78
C LYS A 461 6.51 -16.04 17.89
N GLU A 462 5.34 -15.44 17.68
CA GLU A 462 4.04 -16.10 17.66
C GLU A 462 3.87 -17.02 16.43
N GLN A 463 4.68 -16.78 15.38
CA GLN A 463 4.74 -17.56 14.14
C GLN A 463 5.81 -18.67 14.16
N LEU A 464 6.71 -18.68 15.14
CA LEU A 464 7.72 -19.73 15.30
C LEU A 464 7.15 -21.01 15.94
N ILE A 465 7.77 -22.14 15.62
CA ILE A 465 7.47 -23.45 16.19
C ILE A 465 8.81 -24.05 16.64
N ALA A 466 8.92 -24.44 17.90
CA ALA A 466 10.11 -25.10 18.40
C ALA A 466 10.13 -26.55 17.88
N TRP A 467 11.12 -26.90 17.07
CA TRP A 467 11.25 -28.21 16.43
C TRP A 467 12.57 -28.87 16.83
N CYS A 468 12.58 -30.20 16.94
CA CYS A 468 13.75 -30.99 17.33
C CYS A 468 14.36 -30.61 18.71
N ILE A 469 13.59 -30.00 19.60
CA ILE A 469 14.12 -29.57 20.92
C ILE A 469 14.16 -30.69 21.97
N VAL A 470 13.63 -31.88 21.67
CA VAL A 470 13.53 -33.00 22.61
C VAL A 470 14.76 -33.92 22.48
N PRO A 471 15.03 -34.55 21.32
CA PRO A 471 16.20 -35.44 21.20
C PRO A 471 17.54 -34.70 21.16
N PHE A 472 17.54 -33.41 20.86
CA PHE A 472 18.76 -32.60 20.79
C PHE A 472 18.94 -31.67 22.00
N ASP A 473 18.19 -31.87 23.09
CA ASP A 473 18.42 -31.12 24.32
C ASP A 473 19.71 -31.60 25.02
N ALA A 474 20.78 -30.81 24.89
CA ALA A 474 22.06 -31.09 25.56
C ALA A 474 21.96 -31.16 27.09
N LYS A 475 20.95 -30.52 27.71
CA LYS A 475 20.71 -30.59 29.15
C LYS A 475 19.76 -31.72 29.54
N LYS A 476 19.20 -32.46 28.57
CA LYS A 476 18.25 -33.55 28.79
C LYS A 476 17.11 -33.15 29.74
N ARG A 477 16.55 -31.95 29.54
CA ARG A 477 15.46 -31.43 30.38
C ARG A 477 14.24 -32.34 30.28
N GLY A 478 13.56 -32.53 31.41
CA GLY A 478 12.23 -33.14 31.45
C GLY A 478 11.11 -32.19 30.98
N PRO A 479 9.86 -32.67 30.93
CA PRO A 479 8.72 -31.92 30.37
C PRO A 479 8.51 -30.53 31.01
N ALA A 480 8.45 -30.46 32.34
CA ALA A 480 8.24 -29.20 33.06
C ALA A 480 9.39 -28.18 32.85
N GLU A 481 10.63 -28.65 32.78
CA GLU A 481 11.80 -27.80 32.54
C GLU A 481 11.84 -27.28 31.09
N ARG A 482 11.40 -28.09 30.13
CA ARG A 482 11.28 -27.71 28.72
C ARG A 482 10.25 -26.60 28.54
N VAL A 483 9.10 -26.71 29.21
CA VAL A 483 8.07 -25.66 29.21
C VAL A 483 8.59 -24.34 29.79
N LYS A 484 9.34 -24.38 30.89
CA LYS A 484 9.98 -23.17 31.45
C LYS A 484 10.94 -22.53 30.44
N MET A 485 11.72 -23.34 29.72
CA MET A 485 12.61 -22.84 28.66
C MET A 485 11.81 -22.16 27.53
N LEU A 486 10.75 -22.81 27.03
CA LEU A 486 9.92 -22.29 25.94
C LEU A 486 9.28 -20.93 26.31
N LYS A 487 8.75 -20.84 27.54
CA LYS A 487 8.21 -19.58 28.08
C LYS A 487 9.25 -18.47 28.13
N ARG A 488 10.45 -18.76 28.63
CA ARG A 488 11.55 -17.78 28.67
C ARG A 488 11.96 -17.30 27.27
N LEU A 489 11.90 -18.19 26.27
CA LEU A 489 12.20 -17.84 24.87
C LEU A 489 11.05 -17.09 24.18
N GLY A 490 9.86 -17.09 24.78
CA GLY A 490 8.65 -16.50 24.18
C GLY A 490 8.05 -17.37 23.07
N LEU A 491 8.27 -18.68 23.10
CA LEU A 491 7.72 -19.63 22.13
C LEU A 491 6.51 -20.34 22.73
N SER A 492 5.43 -20.42 21.95
CA SER A 492 4.14 -20.97 22.39
C SER A 492 3.73 -22.22 21.63
N ARG A 493 4.54 -22.74 20.72
CA ARG A 493 4.19 -23.89 19.87
C ARG A 493 5.36 -24.84 19.70
N VAL A 494 5.09 -26.14 19.77
CA VAL A 494 6.10 -27.20 19.70
C VAL A 494 5.72 -28.23 18.65
N ALA A 495 6.68 -28.57 17.79
CA ALA A 495 6.66 -29.80 17.01
C ALA A 495 7.55 -30.82 17.74
N TYR A 496 6.98 -31.97 18.08
CA TYR A 496 7.58 -32.94 18.99
C TYR A 496 8.26 -34.07 18.22
N ASP A 497 9.60 -34.06 18.24
CA ASP A 497 10.44 -35.16 17.75
C ASP A 497 10.77 -36.11 18.91
N TRP A 498 10.66 -37.43 18.74
CA TRP A 498 10.76 -38.38 19.85
C TRP A 498 11.73 -39.54 19.57
N ARG A 499 12.17 -40.21 20.63
CA ARG A 499 12.98 -41.44 20.62
C ARG A 499 12.41 -42.38 21.68
N ALA A 500 12.77 -43.66 21.65
CA ALA A 500 12.20 -44.68 22.53
C ALA A 500 12.20 -44.29 24.02
N GLN A 501 13.26 -43.65 24.50
CA GLN A 501 13.38 -43.19 25.90
C GLN A 501 12.32 -42.15 26.31
N HIS A 502 11.77 -41.37 25.36
CA HIS A 502 10.81 -40.30 25.65
C HIS A 502 9.35 -40.79 25.71
N VAL A 503 9.08 -42.07 25.39
CA VAL A 503 7.70 -42.59 25.31
C VAL A 503 6.97 -42.47 26.65
N ASN A 504 7.68 -42.70 27.76
CA ASN A 504 7.13 -42.59 29.11
C ASN A 504 6.81 -41.13 29.51
N GLU A 505 7.33 -40.14 28.78
CA GLU A 505 7.14 -38.71 29.06
C GLU A 505 5.99 -38.08 28.25
N PHE A 506 5.42 -38.78 27.26
CA PHE A 506 4.43 -38.21 26.34
C PHE A 506 3.22 -37.61 27.06
N GLU A 507 2.69 -38.30 28.06
CA GLU A 507 1.52 -37.81 28.80
C GLU A 507 1.85 -36.56 29.60
N GLU A 508 3.02 -36.51 30.25
CA GLU A 508 3.46 -35.35 31.01
C GLU A 508 3.75 -34.14 30.11
N GLU A 509 4.36 -34.33 28.94
CA GLU A 509 4.55 -33.25 27.95
C GLU A 509 3.21 -32.63 27.52
N ILE A 510 2.19 -33.46 27.22
CA ILE A 510 0.86 -32.96 26.86
C ILE A 510 0.24 -32.16 28.00
N LEU A 511 0.36 -32.65 29.24
CA LEU A 511 -0.22 -32.00 30.42
C LEU A 511 0.47 -30.67 30.74
N GLU A 512 1.80 -30.64 30.72
CA GLU A 512 2.58 -29.42 30.96
C GLU A 512 2.36 -28.39 29.85
N TYR A 513 2.24 -28.81 28.58
CA TYR A 513 1.91 -27.90 27.49
C TYR A 513 0.53 -27.26 27.67
N LYS A 514 -0.49 -28.06 27.98
CA LYS A 514 -1.85 -27.55 28.26
C LYS A 514 -1.86 -26.56 29.42
N LYS A 515 -1.25 -26.94 30.55
CA LYS A 515 -1.17 -26.12 31.76
C LYS A 515 -0.55 -24.75 31.50
N HIS A 516 0.41 -24.68 30.60
CA HIS A 516 1.14 -23.46 30.29
C HIS A 516 0.73 -22.80 28.97
N GLY A 517 -0.34 -23.25 28.31
CA GLY A 517 -0.80 -22.67 27.05
C GLY A 517 0.24 -22.75 25.92
N ILE A 518 0.97 -23.88 25.86
CA ILE A 518 1.82 -24.24 24.74
C ILE A 518 1.02 -25.17 23.83
N GLU A 519 0.99 -24.85 22.54
CA GLU A 519 0.35 -25.69 21.53
C GLU A 519 1.25 -26.88 21.20
N PHE A 520 0.69 -28.09 21.34
CA PHE A 520 1.27 -29.30 20.77
C PHE A 520 0.95 -29.30 19.26
N PHE A 521 1.77 -28.57 18.49
CA PHE A 521 1.48 -28.22 17.11
C PHE A 521 1.65 -29.41 16.14
N ALA A 522 2.73 -30.18 16.29
CA ALA A 522 3.00 -31.35 15.46
C ALA A 522 3.70 -32.47 16.23
N PHE A 523 3.62 -33.69 15.71
CA PHE A 523 4.29 -34.87 16.24
C PHE A 523 5.02 -35.59 15.09
N TRP A 524 6.28 -35.91 15.32
CA TRP A 524 7.14 -36.60 14.36
C TRP A 524 6.81 -38.09 14.30
N SER A 525 6.52 -38.59 13.11
CA SER A 525 6.26 -39.99 12.83
C SER A 525 5.06 -40.58 13.60
N VAL A 526 5.08 -41.89 13.84
CA VAL A 526 3.95 -42.66 14.36
C VAL A 526 4.33 -43.38 15.65
N HIS A 527 3.44 -43.36 16.64
CA HIS A 527 3.57 -44.19 17.85
C HIS A 527 2.20 -44.46 18.47
N GLU A 528 1.93 -45.71 18.84
CA GLU A 528 0.62 -46.13 19.39
C GLU A 528 0.25 -45.37 20.67
N GLU A 529 1.21 -45.25 21.59
CA GLU A 529 0.98 -44.54 22.85
C GLU A 529 0.66 -43.05 22.64
N ALA A 530 1.34 -42.39 21.69
CA ALA A 530 1.05 -41.00 21.37
C ALA A 530 -0.39 -40.85 20.85
N PHE A 531 -0.82 -41.71 19.92
CA PHE A 531 -2.18 -41.68 19.38
C PHE A 531 -3.25 -42.00 20.44
N ARG A 532 -2.98 -42.95 21.35
CA ARG A 532 -3.84 -43.22 22.51
C ARG A 532 -4.00 -41.97 23.38
N LEU A 533 -2.90 -41.28 23.66
CA LEU A 533 -2.87 -40.06 24.46
C LEU A 533 -3.53 -38.87 23.75
N PHE A 534 -3.38 -38.72 22.43
CA PHE A 534 -4.07 -37.66 21.67
C PHE A 534 -5.58 -37.80 21.79
N LYS A 535 -6.10 -39.03 21.72
CA LYS A 535 -7.50 -39.33 21.96
C LYS A 535 -7.92 -39.07 23.41
N LYS A 536 -7.13 -39.56 24.39
CA LYS A 536 -7.39 -39.34 25.84
C LYS A 536 -7.48 -37.85 26.18
N HIS A 537 -6.56 -37.06 25.64
CA HIS A 537 -6.40 -35.64 25.94
C HIS A 537 -7.12 -34.73 24.96
N LYS A 538 -7.78 -35.26 23.93
CA LYS A 538 -8.49 -34.48 22.90
C LYS A 538 -7.61 -33.40 22.26
N ILE A 539 -6.36 -33.77 21.93
CA ILE A 539 -5.46 -32.91 21.16
C ILE A 539 -5.32 -33.44 19.74
N HIS A 540 -5.10 -32.54 18.79
CA HIS A 540 -5.09 -32.85 17.36
C HIS A 540 -3.84 -32.27 16.67
N PRO A 541 -2.62 -32.69 17.06
CA PRO A 541 -1.41 -32.22 16.41
C PRO A 541 -1.38 -32.62 14.94
N GLN A 542 -0.58 -31.93 14.14
CA GLN A 542 -0.20 -32.47 12.83
C GLN A 542 0.70 -33.69 13.02
N ILE A 543 0.49 -34.73 12.22
CA ILE A 543 1.41 -35.87 12.16
C ILE A 543 2.34 -35.64 10.99
N TRP A 544 3.64 -35.53 11.27
CA TRP A 544 4.65 -35.28 10.25
C TRP A 544 5.35 -36.59 9.89
N GLN A 545 5.35 -36.93 8.60
CA GLN A 545 5.95 -38.17 8.12
C GLN A 545 6.65 -37.91 6.79
N THR A 546 7.87 -38.42 6.64
CA THR A 546 8.56 -38.44 5.35
C THR A 546 7.99 -39.53 4.48
N LEU A 547 7.84 -39.25 3.18
CA LEU A 547 7.47 -40.27 2.21
C LEU A 547 8.51 -41.39 2.19
N PRO A 548 8.10 -42.65 1.92
CA PRO A 548 9.07 -43.70 1.66
C PRO A 548 9.91 -43.36 0.42
N ASN A 549 11.02 -44.07 0.26
CA ASN A 549 11.91 -43.95 -0.91
C ASN A 549 11.72 -45.17 -1.83
N PRO A 550 10.62 -45.23 -2.60
CA PRO A 550 10.41 -46.32 -3.54
C PRO A 550 11.44 -46.22 -4.68
N THR A 551 11.86 -47.38 -5.20
CA THR A 551 12.82 -47.47 -6.32
C THR A 551 12.26 -48.01 -7.66
N PRO A 552 10.98 -47.78 -8.06
CA PRO A 552 10.52 -48.01 -9.44
C PRO A 552 11.30 -47.23 -10.50
N ASP A 553 11.22 -47.70 -11.74
CA ASP A 553 12.00 -47.16 -12.87
C ASP A 553 11.55 -45.77 -13.36
N THR A 554 10.35 -45.31 -12.98
CA THR A 554 9.81 -43.99 -13.39
C THR A 554 9.34 -43.14 -12.20
N GLN A 555 9.38 -41.83 -12.38
CA GLN A 555 8.94 -40.84 -11.38
C GLN A 555 7.45 -41.01 -11.04
N GLU A 556 6.61 -41.25 -12.03
CA GLU A 556 5.16 -41.45 -11.85
C GLU A 556 4.89 -42.70 -11.01
N ALA A 557 5.63 -43.79 -11.24
CA ALA A 557 5.52 -45.01 -10.47
C ALA A 557 6.04 -44.85 -9.03
N GLN A 558 7.11 -44.06 -8.84
CA GLN A 558 7.61 -43.70 -7.50
C GLN A 558 6.56 -42.90 -6.70
N VAL A 559 5.92 -41.89 -7.32
CA VAL A 559 4.83 -41.12 -6.69
C VAL A 559 3.65 -42.02 -6.34
N ALA A 560 3.19 -42.87 -7.26
CA ALA A 560 2.07 -43.76 -7.00
C ALA A 560 2.35 -44.73 -5.84
N ALA A 561 3.54 -45.32 -5.79
CA ALA A 561 3.96 -46.22 -4.72
C ALA A 561 4.07 -45.50 -3.36
N ALA A 562 4.64 -44.29 -3.34
CA ALA A 562 4.74 -43.50 -2.12
C ALA A 562 3.37 -43.06 -1.59
N ALA A 563 2.46 -42.64 -2.47
CA ALA A 563 1.10 -42.28 -2.10
C ALA A 563 0.33 -43.49 -1.53
N ALA A 564 0.41 -44.65 -2.18
CA ALA A 564 -0.24 -45.88 -1.72
C ALA A 564 0.22 -46.29 -0.31
N ALA A 565 1.53 -46.19 -0.04
CA ALA A 565 2.11 -46.51 1.27
C ALA A 565 1.64 -45.56 2.39
N MET A 566 1.22 -44.33 2.05
CA MET A 566 0.75 -43.34 3.02
C MET A 566 -0.74 -43.46 3.35
N LEU A 567 -1.54 -44.12 2.51
CA LEU A 567 -3.00 -44.25 2.69
C LEU A 567 -3.43 -44.73 4.09
N PRO A 568 -2.79 -45.74 4.72
CA PRO A 568 -3.17 -46.16 6.06
C PRO A 568 -3.01 -45.05 7.10
N LEU A 569 -1.96 -44.23 6.98
CA LEU A 569 -1.71 -43.11 7.89
C LEU A 569 -2.66 -41.94 7.62
N VAL A 570 -3.01 -41.67 6.35
CA VAL A 570 -4.04 -40.69 5.99
C VAL A 570 -5.37 -41.02 6.67
N GLU A 571 -5.84 -42.26 6.53
CA GLU A 571 -7.10 -42.69 7.15
C GLU A 571 -7.04 -42.66 8.68
N ARG A 572 -5.89 -43.03 9.25
CA ARG A 572 -5.69 -42.99 10.70
C ARG A 572 -5.72 -41.57 11.26
N THR A 573 -4.98 -40.64 10.63
CA THR A 573 -4.93 -39.23 11.06
C THR A 573 -6.29 -38.57 10.94
N LYS A 574 -7.01 -38.84 9.86
CA LYS A 574 -8.41 -38.43 9.66
C LYS A 574 -9.33 -38.90 10.78
N LYS A 575 -9.27 -40.20 11.17
CA LYS A 575 -10.06 -40.74 12.29
C LYS A 575 -9.72 -40.09 13.64
N LEU A 576 -8.49 -39.64 13.84
CA LEU A 576 -8.04 -38.94 15.04
C LEU A 576 -8.33 -37.43 15.01
N GLY A 577 -8.89 -36.89 13.92
CA GLY A 577 -9.05 -35.45 13.71
C GLY A 577 -7.72 -34.69 13.54
N CYS A 578 -6.62 -35.41 13.34
CA CYS A 578 -5.29 -34.84 13.13
C CYS A 578 -5.08 -34.54 11.64
N LYS A 579 -4.20 -33.59 11.33
CA LYS A 579 -3.76 -33.36 9.95
C LYS A 579 -2.51 -34.18 9.65
N LEU A 580 -2.36 -34.66 8.43
CA LEU A 580 -1.09 -35.25 7.96
C LEU A 580 -0.26 -34.17 7.26
N GLY A 581 1.00 -34.05 7.62
CA GLY A 581 1.99 -33.22 6.94
C GLY A 581 3.10 -34.07 6.35
N LEU A 582 3.41 -33.88 5.07
CA LEU A 582 4.57 -34.51 4.44
C LEU A 582 5.83 -33.73 4.83
N TYR A 583 6.80 -34.43 5.42
CA TYR A 583 8.02 -33.82 5.92
C TYR A 583 9.20 -34.18 5.04
N ASN A 584 9.82 -33.18 4.44
CA ASN A 584 10.88 -33.33 3.48
C ASN A 584 12.23 -33.59 4.16
N HIS A 585 12.59 -34.86 4.37
CA HIS A 585 13.85 -35.20 5.04
C HIS A 585 14.53 -36.44 4.48
N GLY A 586 15.58 -36.20 3.68
CA GLY A 586 16.45 -37.23 3.13
C GLY A 586 15.79 -38.11 2.07
N GLY A 587 16.62 -38.69 1.20
CA GLY A 587 16.15 -39.57 0.12
C GLY A 587 15.19 -38.89 -0.86
N TRP A 588 14.49 -39.70 -1.65
CA TRP A 588 13.52 -39.26 -2.65
C TRP A 588 12.33 -38.52 -2.04
N GLY A 589 11.82 -38.97 -0.89
CA GLY A 589 10.74 -38.30 -0.16
C GLY A 589 11.13 -36.95 0.47
N GLY A 590 12.42 -36.62 0.47
CA GLY A 590 12.98 -35.36 0.94
C GLY A 590 13.05 -34.26 -0.12
N GLU A 591 12.89 -34.60 -1.40
CA GLU A 591 12.97 -33.63 -2.49
C GLU A 591 11.63 -32.88 -2.66
N PRO A 592 11.61 -31.54 -2.56
CA PRO A 592 10.35 -30.77 -2.59
C PRO A 592 9.51 -30.99 -3.84
N ALA A 593 10.13 -31.25 -5.00
CA ALA A 593 9.45 -31.51 -6.26
C ALA A 593 8.58 -32.78 -6.23
N ASN A 594 8.81 -33.68 -5.27
CA ASN A 594 8.08 -34.95 -5.13
C ASN A 594 6.89 -34.85 -4.17
N LEU A 595 6.67 -33.68 -3.56
CA LEU A 595 5.68 -33.43 -2.52
C LEU A 595 4.53 -32.51 -2.97
N VAL A 596 4.48 -32.16 -4.26
CA VAL A 596 3.50 -31.26 -4.89
C VAL A 596 2.47 -32.00 -5.71
#